data_AF-A0A920B7B2-F1
#
_entry.id   AF-A0A920B7B2-F1
#
_cell.length_a   1.000
_cell.length_b   1.000
_cell.length_c   1.000
_cell.angle_alpha   90.00
_cell.angle_beta   90.00
_cell.angle_gamma   90.00
#
_symmetry.space_group_name_H-M   'P 1'
#
loop_
_entity.id
_entity.type
_entity.pdbx_description
1 polymer ?
#
loop_
_entity_poly.entity_id
_entity_poly.type
_entity_poly.pdbx_seq_one_letter_code
_entity_poly.pdbx_strand_id
1 'polypeptide(L)'
;MRGNPGGLLDQAIKISNVLLKNKLIVSTRGKDSRMDMDFFTQAGAISKYFGPLIVLIDSGSASASEIVAGALKNNQRAIIIGENSFGKGTVQEVYEQNDGSAIKLTIAEYLNPNEYKVHKKALNLM
;
A
#
# COMPACT_ATOMS: atom_id res chain seq x y z
N MET A 1 -3.18 7.42 10.18
CA MET A 1 -2.35 6.22 10.09
C MET A 1 -1.10 6.23 10.98
N ARG A 2 -0.90 7.27 11.82
CA ARG A 2 0.18 7.30 12.82
C ARG A 2 0.30 6.02 13.65
N GLY A 3 1.53 5.54 13.84
CA GLY A 3 1.88 4.34 14.58
C GLY A 3 1.36 3.02 13.97
N ASN A 4 0.82 3.04 12.75
CA ASN A 4 0.23 1.85 12.14
C ASN A 4 1.26 1.08 11.27
N PRO A 5 1.74 -0.11 11.73
CA PRO A 5 2.78 -0.86 11.03
C PRO A 5 2.29 -1.56 9.74
N GLY A 6 1.00 -1.39 9.40
CA GLY A 6 0.37 -1.97 8.24
C GLY A 6 -0.60 -3.07 8.62
N GLY A 7 -0.49 -4.21 7.94
CA GLY A 7 -1.44 -5.31 8.08
C GLY A 7 -1.64 -6.00 6.75
N LEU A 8 -2.85 -6.51 6.52
CA LEU A 8 -3.17 -7.27 5.33
C LEU A 8 -3.40 -6.34 4.13
N LEU A 9 -2.88 -6.75 2.97
CA LEU A 9 -3.04 -6.03 1.70
C LEU A 9 -4.51 -5.92 1.27
N ASP A 10 -5.30 -6.97 1.48
CA ASP A 10 -6.72 -7.00 1.13
C ASP A 10 -7.52 -5.92 1.87
N GLN A 11 -7.16 -5.63 3.13
CA GLN A 11 -7.78 -4.57 3.93
C GLN A 11 -7.40 -3.19 3.41
N ALA A 12 -6.13 -2.98 3.01
CA ALA A 12 -5.74 -1.73 2.36
C ALA A 12 -6.52 -1.47 1.08
N ILE A 13 -6.74 -2.51 0.27
CA ILE A 13 -7.57 -2.43 -0.95
C ILE A 13 -9.03 -2.09 -0.60
N LYS A 14 -9.62 -2.77 0.39
CA LYS A 14 -11.00 -2.50 0.85
C LYS A 14 -11.18 -1.07 1.37
N ILE A 15 -10.24 -0.55 2.15
CA ILE A 15 -10.27 0.84 2.63
C ILE A 15 -10.15 1.81 1.45
N SER A 16 -9.25 1.54 0.50
CA SER A 16 -9.06 2.39 -0.68
C SER A 16 -10.31 2.44 -1.56
N ASN A 17 -11.03 1.32 -1.70
CA ASN A 17 -12.32 1.26 -2.40
C ASN A 17 -13.42 2.15 -1.82
N VAL A 18 -13.36 2.47 -0.52
CA VAL A 18 -14.33 3.38 0.12
C VAL A 18 -14.13 4.83 -0.32
N LEU A 19 -12.92 5.18 -0.78
CA LEU A 19 -12.48 6.56 -0.97
C LEU A 19 -12.10 6.89 -2.42
N LEU A 20 -11.86 5.87 -3.25
CA LEU A 20 -11.44 5.95 -4.65
C LEU A 20 -12.41 5.20 -5.55
N LYS A 21 -12.48 5.58 -6.84
CA LYS A 21 -13.29 4.89 -7.85
C LYS A 21 -12.54 4.83 -9.18
N ASN A 22 -12.50 3.64 -9.79
CA ASN A 22 -11.85 3.35 -11.05
C ASN A 22 -10.38 3.82 -11.09
N LYS A 23 -9.63 3.56 -10.02
CA LYS A 23 -8.22 3.96 -9.87
C LYS A 23 -7.35 2.76 -9.54
N LEU A 24 -6.08 2.83 -9.95
CA LEU A 24 -5.03 1.95 -9.45
C LEU A 24 -4.75 2.31 -7.98
N ILE A 25 -4.68 1.30 -7.12
CA ILE A 25 -4.37 1.43 -5.70
C ILE A 25 -2.88 1.17 -5.49
N VAL A 26 -2.40 0.01 -5.95
CA VAL A 26 -1.02 -0.43 -5.79
C VAL A 26 -0.72 -1.50 -6.83
N SER A 27 0.55 -1.68 -7.14
CA SER A 27 1.06 -2.76 -7.96
C SER A 27 2.12 -3.55 -7.22
N THR A 28 2.26 -4.83 -7.50
CA THR A 28 3.43 -5.63 -7.11
C THR A 28 4.30 -5.85 -8.33
N ARG A 29 5.63 -5.78 -8.15
CA ARG A 29 6.60 -6.19 -9.16
C ARG A 29 7.63 -7.12 -8.55
N GLY A 30 7.77 -8.32 -9.11
CA GLY A 30 8.70 -9.34 -8.65
C GLY A 30 9.90 -9.50 -9.57
N LYS A 31 10.76 -10.47 -9.25
CA LYS A 31 11.79 -10.93 -10.19
C LYS A 31 11.19 -11.73 -11.36
N ASP A 32 10.07 -12.39 -11.08
CA ASP A 32 9.31 -13.19 -12.03
C ASP A 32 8.01 -12.44 -12.36
N SER A 33 7.67 -12.30 -13.64
CA SER A 33 6.48 -11.58 -14.09
C SER A 33 5.18 -12.20 -13.58
N ARG A 34 5.19 -13.47 -13.15
CA ARG A 34 4.04 -14.11 -12.48
C ARG A 34 3.70 -13.47 -11.13
N MET A 35 4.62 -12.74 -10.53
CA MET A 35 4.43 -11.98 -9.29
C MET A 35 3.97 -10.54 -9.55
N ASP A 36 3.90 -10.14 -10.82
CA ASP A 36 3.46 -8.81 -11.21
C ASP A 36 1.93 -8.76 -11.19
N MET A 37 1.39 -7.92 -10.32
CA MET A 37 -0.06 -7.74 -10.20
C MET A 37 -0.39 -6.27 -10.05
N ASP A 38 -1.52 -5.86 -10.62
CA ASP A 38 -2.07 -4.52 -10.45
C ASP A 38 -3.39 -4.62 -9.70
N PHE A 39 -3.50 -3.85 -8.61
CA PHE A 39 -4.68 -3.85 -7.76
C PHE A 39 -5.45 -2.55 -7.99
N PHE A 40 -6.56 -2.67 -8.69
CA PHE A 40 -7.48 -1.57 -8.93
C PHE A 40 -8.61 -1.55 -7.89
N THR A 41 -9.27 -0.40 -7.78
CA THR A 41 -10.56 -0.34 -7.12
C THR A 41 -11.56 -1.30 -7.79
N GLN A 42 -12.44 -1.94 -7.02
CA GLN A 42 -13.46 -2.84 -7.52
C GLN A 42 -14.42 -2.12 -8.49
N ALA A 43 -14.74 -2.80 -9.60
CA ALA A 43 -15.72 -2.31 -10.55
C ALA A 43 -17.09 -2.13 -9.88
N GLY A 44 -17.70 -0.96 -10.07
CA GLY A 44 -18.98 -0.62 -9.43
C GLY A 44 -18.87 -0.16 -7.97
N ALA A 45 -17.67 -0.13 -7.36
CA ALA A 45 -17.49 0.50 -6.06
C ALA A 45 -17.87 2.00 -6.16
N ILE A 46 -18.75 2.42 -5.26
CA ILE A 46 -19.13 3.83 -5.11
C ILE A 46 -18.32 4.36 -3.93
N SER A 47 -17.51 5.39 -4.18
CA SER A 47 -16.85 6.11 -3.09
C SER A 47 -17.93 6.57 -2.11
N LYS A 48 -17.78 6.23 -0.84
CA LYS A 48 -18.78 6.54 0.19
C LYS A 48 -18.57 7.92 0.80
N TYR A 49 -17.47 8.58 0.47
CA TYR A 49 -17.11 9.90 1.01
C TYR A 49 -16.45 10.78 -0.06
N PHE A 50 -17.02 11.96 -0.29
CA PHE A 50 -16.57 12.92 -1.30
C PHE A 50 -16.04 14.23 -0.72
N GLY A 51 -16.08 14.40 0.60
CA GLY A 51 -15.59 15.61 1.26
C GLY A 51 -14.05 15.72 1.23
N PRO A 52 -13.52 16.87 1.67
CA PRO A 52 -12.09 17.07 1.88
C PRO A 52 -11.50 15.99 2.78
N LEU A 53 -10.32 15.48 2.43
CA LEU A 53 -9.69 14.37 3.15
C LEU A 53 -8.21 14.67 3.41
N ILE A 54 -7.81 14.47 4.66
CA ILE A 54 -6.43 14.52 5.11
C ILE A 54 -6.06 13.16 5.69
N VAL A 55 -4.86 12.67 5.39
CA VAL A 55 -4.30 11.47 6.02
C VAL A 55 -3.06 11.86 6.82
N LEU A 56 -3.12 11.64 8.12
CA LEU A 56 -2.01 11.90 9.04
C LEU A 56 -1.12 10.65 9.18
N ILE A 57 0.18 10.79 8.89
CA ILE A 57 1.19 9.71 8.96
C ILE A 57 2.36 10.09 9.87
N ASP A 58 3.18 9.11 10.22
CA ASP A 58 4.44 9.26 10.95
C ASP A 58 5.41 8.14 10.58
N SER A 59 6.61 8.16 11.18
CA SER A 59 7.63 7.12 11.01
C SER A 59 7.20 5.70 11.43
N GLY A 60 6.13 5.55 12.21
CA GLY A 60 5.52 4.25 12.55
C GLY A 60 4.54 3.73 11.50
N SER A 61 4.20 4.55 10.50
CA SER A 61 3.30 4.19 9.41
C SER A 61 4.04 3.33 8.39
N ALA A 62 3.64 2.08 8.20
CA ALA A 62 4.36 1.14 7.32
C ALA A 62 3.43 0.26 6.46
N SER A 63 3.96 -0.28 5.37
CA SER A 63 3.34 -1.36 4.58
C SER A 63 1.91 -1.02 4.12
N ALA A 64 0.90 -1.79 4.51
CA ALA A 64 -0.50 -1.57 4.12
C ALA A 64 -1.00 -0.13 4.39
N SER A 65 -0.51 0.51 5.46
CA SER A 65 -0.80 1.92 5.76
C SER A 65 -0.24 2.87 4.70
N GLU A 66 0.98 2.60 4.23
CA GLU A 66 1.65 3.37 3.18
C GLU A 66 0.97 3.17 1.83
N ILE A 67 0.43 1.98 1.58
CA ILE A 67 -0.37 1.68 0.38
C ILE A 67 -1.63 2.55 0.35
N VAL A 68 -2.42 2.58 1.43
CA VAL A 68 -3.64 3.40 1.48
C VAL A 68 -3.29 4.88 1.33
N ALA A 69 -2.32 5.38 2.11
CA ALA A 69 -1.92 6.78 2.05
C ALA A 69 -1.36 7.17 0.67
N GLY A 70 -0.52 6.31 0.08
CA GLY A 70 0.07 6.49 -1.24
C GLY A 70 -0.97 6.46 -2.37
N ALA A 71 -1.90 5.51 -2.33
CA ALA A 71 -3.01 5.44 -3.28
C ALA A 71 -3.86 6.72 -3.24
N LEU A 72 -4.20 7.21 -2.05
CA LEU A 72 -4.98 8.44 -1.89
C LEU A 72 -4.21 9.68 -2.34
N LYS A 73 -2.92 9.79 -1.99
CA LYS A 73 -2.05 10.89 -2.40
C LYS A 73 -1.92 10.96 -3.92
N ASN A 74 -1.50 9.85 -4.54
CA ASN A 74 -1.12 9.83 -5.95
C ASN A 74 -2.33 9.91 -6.88
N ASN A 75 -3.52 9.52 -6.41
CA ASN A 75 -4.78 9.77 -7.10
C ASN A 75 -5.39 11.15 -6.77
N GLN A 76 -4.66 12.05 -6.12
CA GLN A 76 -5.10 13.41 -5.76
C GLN A 76 -6.38 13.44 -4.92
N ARG A 77 -6.61 12.38 -4.13
CA ARG A 77 -7.82 12.24 -3.29
C ARG A 77 -7.64 12.84 -1.89
N ALA A 78 -6.42 12.81 -1.35
CA ALA A 78 -6.14 13.31 -0.02
C ALA A 78 -4.81 14.06 0.04
N ILE A 79 -4.73 15.02 0.96
CA ILE A 79 -3.48 15.63 1.37
C ILE A 79 -2.86 14.76 2.48
N ILE A 80 -1.57 14.47 2.37
CA ILE A 80 -0.83 13.73 3.40
C ILE A 80 -0.07 14.74 4.26
N ILE A 81 -0.18 14.61 5.58
CA ILE A 81 0.46 15.49 6.57
C ILE A 81 1.15 14.62 7.63
N GLY A 82 2.23 15.11 8.25
CA GLY A 82 2.86 14.48 9.42
C GLY A 82 4.37 14.41 9.29
N GLU A 83 4.93 13.20 9.36
CA GLU A 83 6.34 12.91 9.07
C GLU A 83 6.46 11.89 7.92
N ASN A 84 7.67 11.66 7.43
CA ASN A 84 7.90 10.57 6.47
C ASN A 84 7.55 9.22 7.10
N SER A 85 6.93 8.34 6.30
CA SER A 85 6.59 6.98 6.73
C SER A 85 7.82 6.06 6.83
N PHE A 86 7.63 4.81 7.23
CA PHE A 86 8.73 3.87 7.45
C PHE A 86 9.47 3.43 6.16
N GLY A 87 8.75 3.26 5.05
CA GLY A 87 9.32 2.78 3.78
C GLY A 87 9.34 1.25 3.63
N LYS A 88 8.36 0.54 4.20
CA LYS A 88 8.22 -0.92 4.04
C LYS A 88 7.39 -1.25 2.80
N GLY A 89 8.04 -1.17 1.65
CA GLY A 89 7.43 -1.45 0.33
C GLY A 89 7.72 -2.85 -0.23
N THR A 90 7.83 -3.89 0.59
CA THR A 90 8.11 -5.26 0.12
C THR A 90 6.98 -6.24 0.44
N VAL A 91 6.76 -7.18 -0.47
CA VAL A 91 5.86 -8.33 -0.30
C VAL A 91 6.69 -9.48 0.24
N GLN A 92 6.24 -10.07 1.35
CA GLN A 92 6.89 -11.22 1.96
C GLN A 92 5.91 -12.39 2.03
N GLU A 93 6.37 -13.58 1.64
CA GLU A 93 5.64 -14.83 1.72
C GLU A 93 6.32 -15.77 2.71
N VAL A 94 5.55 -16.66 3.35
CA VAL A 94 6.05 -17.64 4.31
C VAL A 94 5.98 -19.02 3.66
N TYR A 95 7.13 -19.68 3.53
CA TYR A 95 7.26 -21.03 3.00
C TYR A 95 7.54 -21.99 4.15
N GLU A 96 6.52 -22.73 4.55
CA GLU A 96 6.62 -23.76 5.59
C GLU A 96 7.45 -24.95 5.11
N GLN A 97 8.20 -25.55 6.02
CA GLN A 97 9.05 -26.72 5.78
C GLN A 97 8.48 -27.94 6.49
N ASN A 98 8.83 -29.13 6.01
CA ASN A 98 8.33 -30.40 6.56
C ASN A 98 8.75 -30.65 8.02
N ASP A 99 9.80 -30.00 8.50
CA ASP A 99 10.30 -30.11 9.89
C ASP A 99 9.62 -29.12 10.86
N GLY A 100 8.64 -28.34 10.38
CA GLY A 100 7.93 -27.33 11.17
C GLY A 100 8.62 -25.97 11.20
N SER A 101 9.77 -25.80 10.54
CA SER A 101 10.39 -24.48 10.33
C SER A 101 9.70 -23.72 9.19
N ALA A 102 10.01 -22.42 9.05
CA ALA A 102 9.48 -21.61 7.96
C ALA A 102 10.47 -20.56 7.48
N ILE A 103 10.43 -20.27 6.18
CA ILE A 103 11.23 -19.22 5.54
C ILE A 103 10.30 -18.06 5.20
N LYS A 104 10.59 -16.88 5.75
CA LYS A 104 9.93 -15.65 5.32
C LYS A 104 10.77 -14.95 4.26
N LEU A 105 10.31 -14.99 3.02
CA LEU A 105 11.06 -14.51 1.86
C LEU A 105 10.39 -13.29 1.23
N THR A 106 11.20 -12.28 0.90
CA THR A 106 10.75 -11.16 0.08
C THR A 106 10.67 -11.61 -1.39
N ILE A 107 9.48 -11.53 -1.99
CA ILE A 107 9.23 -12.02 -3.35
C ILE A 107 8.97 -10.88 -4.35
N ALA A 108 8.50 -9.73 -3.88
CA ALA A 108 8.16 -8.59 -4.73
C ALA A 108 8.27 -7.25 -4.00
N GLU A 109 8.20 -6.15 -4.74
CA GLU A 109 8.09 -4.80 -4.23
C GLU A 109 6.70 -4.22 -4.53
N TYR A 110 6.18 -3.41 -3.61
CA TYR A 110 5.01 -2.57 -3.84
C TYR A 110 5.39 -1.29 -4.56
N LEU A 111 4.63 -0.98 -5.61
CA LEU A 111 4.67 0.29 -6.33
C LEU A 111 3.34 1.03 -6.13
N ASN A 112 3.42 2.28 -5.70
CA ASN A 112 2.26 3.17 -5.67
C ASN A 112 1.88 3.58 -7.10
N PRO A 113 0.68 4.18 -7.29
CA PRO A 113 0.29 4.75 -8.58
C PRO A 113 1.37 5.73 -9.05
N ASN A 114 1.69 5.72 -10.35
CA ASN A 114 2.85 6.38 -10.99
C ASN A 114 4.19 5.64 -10.80
N GLU A 115 4.17 4.32 -10.55
CA GLU A 115 5.35 3.45 -10.41
C GLU A 115 6.34 3.89 -9.31
N TYR A 116 5.83 4.63 -8.32
CA TYR A 116 6.66 5.10 -7.23
C TYR A 116 6.99 3.96 -6.26
N LYS A 117 8.28 3.61 -6.18
CA LYS A 117 8.81 2.64 -5.21
C LYS A 117 8.71 3.18 -3.79
N VAL A 118 7.95 2.47 -2.94
CA VAL A 118 7.83 2.81 -1.50
C VAL A 118 9.04 2.30 -0.71
N HIS A 119 9.63 1.17 -1.13
CA HIS A 119 10.71 0.55 -0.38
C HIS A 119 11.92 1.48 -0.25
N LYS A 120 12.37 1.71 0.99
CA LYS A 120 13.47 2.62 1.37
C LYS A 120 13.28 4.10 1.04
N LYS A 121 12.27 4.46 0.24
CA LYS A 121 11.97 5.86 -0.09
C LYS A 121 10.91 6.48 0.81
N ALA A 122 10.09 5.65 1.46
CA ALA A 122 8.93 6.07 2.25
C ALA A 122 7.90 6.87 1.43
N LEU A 123 6.76 7.15 2.04
CA LEU A 123 5.85 8.16 1.55
C LEU A 123 6.33 9.51 2.07
N ASN A 124 7.01 10.24 1.20
CA ASN A 124 7.47 11.58 1.52
C ASN A 124 6.32 12.57 1.52
N LEU A 125 6.35 13.51 2.45
CA LEU A 125 5.56 14.73 2.37
C LEU A 125 6.18 15.62 1.28
N MET A 126 5.35 16.29 0.47
CA MET A 126 5.90 17.30 -0.44
C MET A 126 6.46 18.45 0.38
#